data_AF-A0A847JIA2-F1
#
_entry.id   AF-A0A847JIA2-F1
#
_cell.length_a   1.000
_cell.length_b   1.000
_cell.length_c   1.000
_cell.angle_alpha   90.00
_cell.angle_beta   90.00
_cell.angle_gamma   90.00
#
_symmetry.space_group_name_H-M   'P 1'
#
loop_
_entity.id
_entity.type
_entity.pdbx_description
1 polymer ?
#
loop_
_entity_poly.entity_id
_entity_poly.type
_entity_poly.pdbx_seq_one_letter_code
_entity_poly.pdbx_strand_id
1 'polypeptide(L)'
;ADGGYPLGMVLQACPDIVDYASDGISNWRDFLATAAVVRPMLGISPSAWEEARVILGEVHASVVVAAILQRHAMITSAGGYLRSLTRKAEDGGFSLGPMLMALIGSRKREKARA
;
A
#
# COMPACT_ATOMS: atom_id res chain seq x y z
N ALA A 1 13.13 3.91 -16.96
CA ALA A 1 13.76 3.34 -15.75
C ALA A 1 12.72 2.45 -15.10
N ASP A 2 12.95 1.14 -15.06
CA ASP A 2 12.07 0.15 -14.42
C ASP A 2 12.15 0.32 -12.89
N GLY A 3 11.54 1.43 -12.44
CA GLY A 3 11.73 2.05 -11.13
C GLY A 3 10.98 1.32 -10.03
N GLY A 4 11.46 0.15 -9.64
CA GLY A 4 11.06 -0.48 -8.40
C GLY A 4 11.46 0.39 -7.20
N TYR A 5 10.50 0.74 -6.35
CA TYR A 5 10.78 1.41 -5.08
C TYR A 5 11.53 0.45 -4.16
N PRO A 6 12.59 0.86 -3.46
CA PRO A 6 13.26 -0.03 -2.50
C PRO A 6 12.27 -0.48 -1.41
N LEU A 7 12.31 -1.76 -1.03
CA LEU A 7 11.44 -2.28 0.04
C LEU A 7 11.56 -1.47 1.34
N GLY A 8 12.78 -1.07 1.71
CA GLY A 8 13.01 -0.22 2.88
C GLY A 8 12.31 1.14 2.80
N MET A 9 12.15 1.72 1.61
CA MET A 9 11.37 2.95 1.42
C MET A 9 9.88 2.70 1.60
N VAL A 10 9.36 1.56 1.12
CA VAL A 10 7.97 1.17 1.30
C VAL A 10 7.66 0.91 2.78
N LEU A 11 8.51 0.15 3.47
CA LEU A 11 8.37 -0.11 4.90
C LEU A 11 8.53 1.17 5.73
N GLN A 12 9.44 2.06 5.31
CA GLN A 12 9.50 3.39 5.90
C GLN A 12 8.16 4.10 5.68
N ALA A 13 7.58 4.09 4.49
CA ALA A 13 6.32 4.76 4.16
C ALA A 13 5.06 4.11 4.75
N CYS A 14 5.10 2.83 5.12
CA CYS A 14 3.95 2.08 5.62
C CYS A 14 4.36 1.15 6.80
N PRO A 15 4.88 1.67 7.92
CA PRO A 15 5.31 0.86 9.06
C PRO A 15 4.22 -0.01 9.67
N ASP A 16 2.94 0.40 9.62
CA ASP A 16 1.84 -0.35 10.24
C ASP A 16 1.70 -1.78 9.68
N ILE A 17 2.17 -2.04 8.46
CA ILE A 17 2.12 -3.39 7.88
C ILE A 17 3.06 -4.37 8.60
N VAL A 18 4.12 -3.89 9.25
CA VAL A 18 5.11 -4.72 9.94
C VAL A 18 4.46 -5.46 11.12
N ASP A 19 3.47 -4.85 11.77
CA ASP A 19 2.75 -5.45 12.91
C ASP A 19 1.93 -6.69 12.52
N TYR A 20 1.74 -6.92 11.21
CA TYR A 20 1.02 -8.07 10.66
C TYR A 20 1.96 -9.19 10.17
N ALA A 21 3.27 -9.01 10.27
CA ALA A 21 4.25 -10.01 9.85
C ALA A 21 4.73 -10.84 11.06
N SER A 22 4.48 -12.15 11.04
CA SER A 22 4.87 -13.05 12.14
C SER A 22 6.38 -13.07 12.42
N ASP A 23 7.19 -13.05 11.36
CA ASP A 23 8.66 -13.14 11.44
C ASP A 23 9.36 -11.86 10.92
N GLY A 24 8.61 -10.77 10.78
CA GLY A 24 9.05 -9.53 10.14
C GLY A 24 9.08 -9.58 8.61
N ILE A 25 9.53 -8.49 7.98
CA ILE A 25 9.57 -8.32 6.52
C ILE A 25 11.00 -8.02 6.09
N SER A 26 11.70 -9.00 5.53
CA SER A 26 13.10 -8.85 5.11
C SER A 26 13.27 -8.76 3.60
N ASN A 27 12.28 -9.23 2.83
CA ASN A 27 12.29 -9.21 1.37
C ASN A 27 10.86 -9.04 0.80
N TRP A 28 10.77 -8.91 -0.52
CA TRP A 28 9.49 -8.70 -1.21
C TRP A 28 8.51 -9.87 -1.06
N ARG A 29 8.99 -11.11 -0.97
CA ARG A 29 8.12 -12.27 -0.76
C ARG A 29 7.42 -12.18 0.60
N ASP A 30 8.14 -11.80 1.65
CA ASP A 30 7.58 -11.62 2.99
C ASP A 30 6.55 -10.47 2.98
N PHE A 31 6.87 -9.38 2.27
CA PHE A 31 5.96 -8.23 2.13
C PHE A 31 4.66 -8.62 1.42
N LEU A 32 4.74 -9.35 0.30
CA LEU A 32 3.58 -9.83 -0.44
C LEU A 32 2.73 -10.78 0.41
N ALA A 33 3.35 -11.68 1.16
CA ALA A 33 2.65 -12.59 2.08
C ALA A 33 1.90 -11.79 3.17
N THR A 34 2.55 -10.78 3.75
CA THR A 34 1.94 -9.92 4.77
C THR A 34 0.78 -9.10 4.20
N ALA A 35 0.95 -8.52 3.00
CA ALA A 35 -0.12 -7.79 2.32
C ALA A 35 -1.34 -8.68 2.01
N ALA A 36 -1.12 -9.96 1.71
CA ALA A 36 -2.20 -10.93 1.49
C ALA A 36 -3.02 -11.20 2.76
N VAL A 37 -2.41 -11.11 3.95
CA VAL A 37 -3.08 -11.19 5.26
C VAL A 37 -3.87 -9.91 5.55
N VAL A 38 -3.27 -8.75 5.32
CA VAL A 38 -3.87 -7.43 5.61
C VAL A 38 -5.08 -7.12 4.71
N ARG A 39 -4.99 -7.46 3.42
CA ARG A 39 -6.04 -7.16 2.43
C ARG A 39 -7.46 -7.54 2.89
N PRO A 40 -7.76 -8.80 3.29
CA PRO A 40 -9.10 -9.15 3.76
C PRO A 40 -9.47 -8.48 5.08
N MET A 41 -8.51 -8.18 5.97
CA MET A 41 -8.77 -7.46 7.22
C MET A 41 -9.25 -6.03 6.98
N LEU A 42 -8.79 -5.40 5.91
CA LEU A 42 -9.28 -4.09 5.45
C LEU A 42 -10.64 -4.16 4.75
N GLY A 43 -11.23 -5.34 4.59
CA GLY A 43 -12.49 -5.53 3.85
C GLY A 43 -12.33 -5.36 2.33
N ILE A 44 -11.11 -5.51 1.79
CA ILE A 44 -10.89 -5.47 0.34
C ILE A 44 -11.37 -6.79 -0.27
N SER A 45 -12.39 -6.71 -1.12
CA SER A 45 -12.98 -7.90 -1.75
C SER A 45 -12.00 -8.56 -2.74
N PRO A 46 -12.15 -9.88 -3.03
CA PRO A 46 -11.37 -10.56 -4.05
C PRO A 46 -11.46 -9.88 -5.42
N SER A 47 -12.64 -9.37 -5.81
CA SER A 47 -12.81 -8.70 -7.10
C SER A 47 -12.14 -7.33 -7.18
N ALA A 48 -12.02 -6.58 -6.07
CA ALA A 48 -11.27 -5.32 -6.05
C ALA A 48 -9.76 -5.57 -6.14
N TRP A 49 -9.31 -6.64 -5.49
CA TRP A 49 -7.93 -7.08 -5.53
C TRP A 49 -7.50 -7.56 -6.91
N GLU A 50 -8.32 -8.39 -7.56
CA GLU A 50 -8.00 -8.92 -8.88
C GLU A 50 -7.89 -7.80 -9.93
N GLU A 51 -8.84 -6.86 -9.93
CA GLU A 51 -8.77 -5.65 -10.78
C GLU A 51 -7.47 -4.87 -10.54
N ALA A 52 -7.10 -4.66 -9.26
CA ALA A 52 -5.85 -3.98 -8.92
C ALA A 52 -4.61 -4.72 -9.39
N ARG A 53 -4.56 -6.05 -9.29
CA ARG A 53 -3.41 -6.85 -9.78
C ARG A 53 -3.28 -6.81 -11.29
N VAL A 54 -4.40 -6.86 -12.02
CA VAL A 54 -4.40 -6.82 -13.48
C VAL A 54 -3.84 -5.50 -13.99
N ILE A 55 -4.20 -4.37 -13.38
CA ILE A 55 -3.80 -3.04 -13.84
C ILE A 55 -2.45 -2.59 -13.26
N LEU A 56 -2.23 -2.79 -11.96
CA LEU A 56 -1.03 -2.29 -11.26
C LEU A 56 0.12 -3.31 -11.26
N GLY A 57 -0.19 -4.59 -11.38
CA GLY A 57 0.71 -5.68 -11.01
C GLY A 57 0.70 -5.96 -9.51
N GLU A 58 1.10 -7.18 -9.14
CA GLU A 58 1.00 -7.69 -7.77
C GLU A 58 1.79 -6.88 -6.74
N VAL A 59 3.04 -6.54 -7.06
CA VAL A 59 3.90 -5.76 -6.14
C VAL A 59 3.31 -4.38 -5.88
N HIS A 60 2.90 -3.66 -6.93
CA HIS A 60 2.34 -2.32 -6.78
C HIS A 60 1.00 -2.34 -6.06
N ALA A 61 0.12 -3.29 -6.38
CA ALA A 61 -1.15 -3.46 -5.68
C ALA A 61 -0.94 -3.73 -4.18
N SER A 62 0.03 -4.57 -3.81
CA SER A 62 0.39 -4.81 -2.40
C SER A 62 0.95 -3.56 -1.71
N VAL A 63 1.73 -2.73 -2.41
CA VAL A 63 2.18 -1.43 -1.87
C VAL A 63 0.98 -0.51 -1.61
N VAL A 64 -0.02 -0.48 -2.49
CA VAL A 64 -1.25 0.29 -2.27
C VAL A 64 -2.01 -0.26 -1.06
N VAL A 65 -2.12 -1.57 -0.88
CA VAL A 65 -2.74 -2.16 0.33
C VAL A 65 -2.04 -1.69 1.60
N ALA A 66 -0.70 -1.70 1.63
CA ALA A 66 0.07 -1.19 2.76
C ALA A 66 -0.17 0.31 3.01
N ALA A 67 -0.26 1.11 1.95
CA ALA A 67 -0.56 2.54 2.03
C ALA A 67 -2.00 2.81 2.55
N ILE A 68 -2.96 1.97 2.18
CA ILE A 68 -4.33 2.03 2.69
C ILE A 68 -4.35 1.68 4.17
N LEU A 69 -3.67 0.60 4.59
CA LEU A 69 -3.52 0.25 6.00
C LEU A 69 -2.96 1.43 6.79
N GLN A 70 -1.88 2.05 6.30
CA GLN A 70 -1.23 3.19 6.97
C GLN A 70 -2.17 4.39 7.19
N ARG A 71 -3.22 4.51 6.37
CA ARG A 71 -4.21 5.60 6.44
C ARG A 71 -5.61 5.12 6.75
N HIS A 72 -5.78 3.91 7.29
CA HIS A 72 -7.09 3.26 7.41
C HIS A 72 -8.10 4.12 8.19
N ALA A 73 -7.65 4.83 9.23
CA ALA A 73 -8.52 5.72 10.02
C ALA A 73 -9.14 6.88 9.23
N MET A 74 -8.58 7.24 8.07
CA MET A 74 -9.07 8.29 7.17
C MET A 74 -9.86 7.74 5.97
N ILE A 75 -10.00 6.42 5.83
CA ILE A 75 -10.56 5.77 4.64
C ILE A 75 -11.86 5.04 5.02
N THR A 76 -12.99 5.51 4.50
CA THR A 76 -14.31 4.90 4.76
C THR A 76 -14.43 3.49 4.19
N SER A 77 -13.85 3.23 3.01
CA SER A 77 -13.89 1.92 2.34
C SER A 77 -12.58 1.64 1.63
N ALA A 78 -11.78 0.73 2.17
CA ALA A 78 -10.50 0.33 1.58
C ALA A 78 -10.67 -0.26 0.17
N GLY A 79 -11.66 -1.15 -0.01
CA GLY A 79 -11.94 -1.76 -1.30
C GLY A 79 -12.38 -0.74 -2.36
N GLY A 80 -13.26 0.20 -1.99
CA GLY A 80 -13.68 1.28 -2.89
C GLY A 80 -12.51 2.20 -3.26
N TYR A 81 -11.68 2.56 -2.28
CA TYR A 81 -10.52 3.41 -2.51
C TYR A 81 -9.45 2.73 -3.38
N LEU A 82 -9.19 1.43 -3.18
CA LEU A 82 -8.32 0.65 -4.06
C LEU A 82 -8.81 0.72 -5.51
N ARG A 83 -10.09 0.46 -5.77
CA ARG A 83 -10.65 0.56 -7.14
C ARG A 83 -10.49 1.96 -7.73
N SER A 84 -10.74 3.01 -6.96
CA SER A 84 -10.53 4.38 -7.43
C SER A 84 -9.08 4.66 -7.81
N LEU A 85 -8.10 4.12 -7.07
CA LEU A 85 -6.69 4.24 -7.40
C LEU A 85 -6.32 3.40 -8.63
N THR A 86 -6.86 2.18 -8.74
CA THR A 86 -6.68 1.30 -9.88
C THR A 86 -7.17 1.96 -11.18
N ARG A 87 -8.38 2.52 -11.19
CA ARG A 87 -8.91 3.25 -12.36
C ARG A 87 -8.05 4.46 -12.72
N LYS A 88 -7.60 5.23 -11.72
CA LYS A 88 -6.66 6.33 -11.98
C LYS A 88 -5.35 5.84 -12.58
N ALA A 89 -4.88 4.65 -12.23
CA ALA A 89 -3.67 4.08 -12.79
C ALA A 89 -3.85 3.61 -14.23
N GLU A 90 -5.00 3.03 -14.55
CA GLU A 90 -5.40 2.68 -15.91
C GLU A 90 -5.42 3.93 -16.82
N ASP A 91 -5.90 5.06 -16.28
CA ASP A 91 -5.88 6.37 -16.96
C ASP A 91 -4.51 7.08 -16.95
N GLY A 92 -3.46 6.45 -16.39
CA GLY A 92 -2.11 7.04 -16.26
C GLY A 92 -1.98 8.16 -15.22
N GLY A 93 -3.03 8.42 -14.44
CA GLY A 93 -3.10 9.46 -13.40
C GLY A 93 -2.64 9.02 -12.00
N PHE A 94 -2.07 7.83 -11.85
CA PHE A 94 -1.58 7.31 -10.58
C PHE A 94 -0.13 6.87 -10.63
N SER A 95 0.62 7.19 -9.57
CA SER A 95 1.98 6.70 -9.34
C SER A 95 2.23 6.48 -7.86
N LEU A 96 2.96 5.41 -7.53
CA LEU A 96 3.33 5.08 -6.16
C LEU A 96 4.27 6.10 -5.53
N GLY A 97 5.18 6.70 -6.31
CA GLY A 97 6.23 7.58 -5.78
C GLY A 97 5.67 8.77 -5.00
N PRO A 98 4.80 9.60 -5.61
CA PRO A 98 4.13 10.69 -4.90
C PRO A 98 3.30 10.22 -3.70
N MET A 99 2.64 9.06 -3.79
CA MET A 99 1.88 8.48 -2.68
C MET A 99 2.79 8.14 -1.49
N LEU A 100 3.89 7.43 -1.74
CA LEU A 100 4.87 7.04 -0.73
C LEU A 100 5.55 8.27 -0.10
N MET A 101 5.91 9.27 -0.92
CA MET A 101 6.49 10.52 -0.41
C MET A 101 5.50 11.31 0.45
N ALA A 102 4.22 11.34 0.07
CA ALA A 102 3.18 11.99 0.88
C ALA A 102 3.01 11.31 2.25
N LEU A 103 3.07 9.97 2.31
CA LEU A 103 3.01 9.21 3.56
C LEU A 103 4.23 9.48 4.46
N ILE A 104 5.44 9.43 3.89
CA ILE A 104 6.68 9.76 4.61
C ILE A 104 6.61 11.19 5.15
N GLY A 105 6.13 12.14 4.34
CA GLY A 105 5.96 13.53 4.73
C GLY A 105 4.92 13.74 5.84
N SER A 106 3.78 13.04 5.79
CA SER A 106 2.74 13.13 6.83
C SER A 106 3.26 12.70 8.18
N ARG A 107 3.92 11.54 8.25
CA ARG A 107 4.47 11.04 9.51
C ARG A 107 5.57 11.91 10.09
N LYS A 108 6.44 12.50 9.25
CA LYS A 108 7.45 13.46 9.75
C LYS A 108 6.80 14.64 10.46
N ARG A 109 5.66 15.13 9.96
CA ARG A 109 4.90 16.21 10.59
C ARG A 109 4.19 15.77 11.86
N GLU A 110 3.63 14.57 11.89
CA GLU A 110 3.01 14.00 13.10
C GLU A 110 4.05 13.86 14.22
N LYS A 111 5.23 13.31 13.94
CA LYS A 111 6.34 13.19 14.92
C LYS A 111 6.87 14.54 15.40
N ALA A 112 6.90 15.57 14.55
CA ALA A 112 7.36 16.90 14.96
C ALA A 112 6.35 17.66 15.84
N ARG A 113 5.11 17.18 15.93
CA ARG A 113 4.03 17.80 16.72
C ARG A 113 3.75 17.06 18.03
N ALA A 114 4.29 15.86 18.20
CA ALA A 114 4.24 15.06 19.42
C ALA A 114 5.42 15.39 20.33
#